data_AF-A0A093JIQ0-F1
#
_entry.id   AF-A0A093JIQ0-F1
#
_cell.length_a   1.000
_cell.length_b   1.000
_cell.length_c   1.000
_cell.angle_alpha   90.00
_cell.angle_beta   90.00
_cell.angle_gamma   90.00
#
_symmetry.space_group_name_H-M   'P 1'
#
loop_
_entity.id
_entity.type
_entity.pdbx_description
1 polymer ?
#
loop_
_entity_poly.entity_id
_entity_poly.type
_entity_poly.pdbx_seq_one_letter_code
_entity_poly.pdbx_strand_id
1 'polypeptide(L)' 'RFPRGAKTSKQCSLEMVTNEAELPMVSIFKQKRVKGWWPFVARDENDELEITGKVEAELHLLTAEEAEKSPAGLARNEPD' A
#
# COMPACT_ATOMS: atom_id res chain seq x y z
N ARG A 1 6.93 -8.30 7.68
CA ARG A 1 7.58 -7.09 7.15
C ARG A 1 6.79 -6.69 5.91
N PHE A 2 6.52 -5.41 5.71
CA PHE A 2 5.63 -4.92 4.66
C PHE A 2 6.45 -4.16 3.60
N PRO A 3 6.24 -4.38 2.29
CA PRO A 3 6.97 -3.65 1.26
C PRO A 3 6.60 -2.17 1.33
N ARG A 4 7.62 -1.31 1.37
CA ARG A 4 7.38 0.13 1.39
C ARG A 4 6.78 0.58 0.06
N GLY A 5 5.67 1.31 0.11
CA GLY A 5 5.10 1.97 -1.06
C GLY A 5 6.01 3.07 -1.61
N ALA A 6 5.87 3.38 -2.89
CA ALA A 6 6.57 4.49 -3.53
C ALA A 6 6.12 5.83 -2.92
N LYS A 7 7.01 6.82 -2.90
CA LYS A 7 6.70 8.15 -2.35
C LYS A 7 5.73 8.93 -3.24
N THR A 8 5.69 8.61 -4.52
CA THR A 8 4.87 9.32 -5.52
C THR A 8 4.28 8.33 -6.52
N SER A 9 3.16 8.68 -7.13
CA SER A 9 2.56 7.88 -8.21
C SER A 9 3.52 7.67 -9.39
N LYS A 10 4.41 8.63 -9.70
CA LYS A 10 5.40 8.50 -10.78
C LYS A 10 6.45 7.42 -10.50
N GLN A 11 6.83 7.24 -9.23
CA GLN A 11 7.80 6.22 -8.79
C GLN A 11 7.16 4.85 -8.53
N CYS A 12 5.83 4.75 -8.60
CA CYS A 12 5.11 3.50 -8.47
C CYS A 12 5.18 2.74 -9.81
N SER A 13 5.96 1.66 -9.86
CA SER A 13 6.29 0.92 -11.09
C SER A 13 6.12 -0.59 -10.91
N LEU A 14 6.13 -1.32 -12.03
CA LEU A 14 5.97 -2.79 -12.06
C LEU A 14 7.12 -3.51 -11.35
N GLU A 15 8.32 -2.91 -11.35
CA GLU A 15 9.52 -3.40 -10.65
C GLU A 15 9.29 -3.61 -9.16
N MET A 16 8.35 -2.85 -8.57
CA MET A 16 7.97 -3.02 -7.17
C MET A 16 7.27 -4.37 -6.89
N VAL A 17 6.75 -5.04 -7.91
CA VAL A 17 6.13 -6.36 -7.77
C VAL A 17 7.08 -7.46 -8.25
N THR A 18 7.76 -7.24 -9.38
CA THR A 18 8.64 -8.26 -9.96
C THR A 18 9.95 -8.42 -9.18
N ASN A 19 10.38 -7.38 -8.45
CA ASN A 19 11.62 -7.37 -7.68
C ASN A 19 11.38 -7.12 -6.18
N GLU A 20 10.34 -7.76 -5.63
CA GLU A 20 9.91 -7.58 -4.22
C GLU A 20 11.06 -7.79 -3.22
N ALA A 21 11.99 -8.72 -3.51
CA ALA A 21 13.10 -9.04 -2.63
C ALA A 21 14.07 -7.88 -2.40
N GLU A 22 14.19 -6.95 -3.35
CA GLU A 22 15.06 -5.77 -3.25
C GLU A 22 14.34 -4.55 -2.65
N LEU A 23 13.01 -4.62 -2.49
CA LEU A 23 12.26 -3.50 -1.96
C LEU A 23 12.58 -3.25 -0.48
N PRO A 24 12.77 -1.97 -0.09
CA PRO A 24 12.89 -1.60 1.30
C PRO A 24 11.67 -2.06 2.09
N MET A 25 11.91 -2.92 3.07
CA MET A 25 10.88 -3.43 3.96
C MET A 25 10.66 -2.50 5.16
N VAL A 26 9.40 -2.28 5.54
CA VAL A 26 9.03 -1.56 6.76
C VAL A 26 8.42 -2.49 7.80
N SER A 27 8.60 -2.14 9.07
CA SER A 27 7.91 -2.77 10.20
C SER A 27 6.92 -1.79 10.80
N ILE A 28 5.63 -2.04 10.63
CA ILE A 28 4.56 -1.17 11.16
C ILE A 28 4.56 -1.10 12.70
N PHE A 29 5.15 -2.09 13.36
CA PHE A 29 5.35 -2.07 14.82
C PHE A 29 6.42 -1.07 15.25
N LYS A 30 7.41 -0.79 14.39
CA LYS A 30 8.43 0.25 14.62
C LYS A 30 7.99 1.60 14.06
N GLN A 31 7.22 1.59 12.98
CA GLN A 31 6.70 2.76 12.30
C GLN A 31 5.17 2.66 12.22
N LYS A 32 4.48 3.22 13.23
CA LYS A 32 3.02 3.08 13.37
C LYS A 32 2.21 3.68 12.22
N ARG A 33 2.78 4.53 11.37
CA ARG A 33 2.11 5.16 10.23
C ARG A 33 2.96 5.05 8.97
N VAL A 34 2.40 4.47 7.91
CA VAL A 34 3.07 4.29 6.61
C VAL A 34 2.11 4.74 5.51
N LYS A 35 2.54 5.71 4.70
CA LYS A 35 1.84 6.16 3.50
C LYS A 35 2.70 5.88 2.26
N GLY A 36 2.06 5.48 1.18
CA GLY A 36 2.75 5.26 -0.09
C GLY A 36 1.83 4.92 -1.24
N TRP A 37 2.45 4.68 -2.38
CA TRP A 37 1.81 4.25 -3.61
C TRP A 37 2.17 2.80 -3.93
N TRP A 38 1.17 1.99 -4.29
CA TRP A 38 1.36 0.61 -4.73
C TRP A 38 0.71 0.38 -6.09
N PRO A 39 1.34 -0.41 -6.98
CA PRO A 39 0.78 -0.72 -8.28
C PRO A 39 -0.24 -1.85 -8.13
N PHE A 40 -1.36 -1.74 -8.83
CA PHE A 40 -2.19 -2.90 -9.17
C PHE A 40 -1.67 -3.49 -10.47
N VAL A 41 -1.44 -4.80 -10.45
CA VAL A 41 -0.93 -5.54 -11.60
C VAL A 41 -1.91 -6.62 -12.00
N ALA A 42 -2.06 -6.81 -13.30
CA ALA A 42 -2.79 -7.93 -13.88
C ALA A 42 -1.95 -8.53 -15.02
N ARG A 43 -2.37 -9.70 -15.51
CA ARG A 43 -1.79 -10.28 -16.73
C ARG A 43 -2.64 -9.87 -17.94
N ASP A 44 -1.98 -9.51 -19.03
CA ASP A 44 -2.61 -9.20 -20.30
C ASP A 44 -2.94 -10.48 -21.10
N GLU A 45 -3.37 -10.31 -22.36
CA GLU A 45 -3.69 -11.43 -23.27
C GLU A 45 -2.47 -12.31 -23.62
N ASN A 46 -1.25 -11.79 -23.42
CA ASN A 46 0.03 -12.47 -23.70
C ASN A 46 0.65 -13.09 -22.44
N ASP A 47 -0.07 -13.11 -21.31
CA ASP A 47 0.42 -13.55 -19.99
C ASP A 47 1.53 -12.64 -19.41
N GLU A 48 1.71 -11.43 -19.94
CA GLU A 48 2.66 -10.44 -19.44
C GLU A 48 2.05 -9.60 -18.31
N LEU A 49 2.84 -9.30 -17.28
CA LEU A 49 2.39 -8.45 -16.18
C LEU A 49 2.34 -6.98 -16.63
N GLU A 50 1.19 -6.34 -16.45
CA GLU A 50 0.99 -4.92 -16.70
C GLU A 50 0.42 -4.19 -15.47
N ILE A 51 0.68 -2.89 -15.37
CA ILE A 51 0.06 -2.04 -14.34
C ILE A 51 -1.32 -1.60 -14.83
N THR A 52 -2.36 -2.02 -14.12
CA THR A 52 -3.76 -1.65 -14.41
C THR A 52 -4.25 -0.49 -13.56
N GLY A 53 -3.51 -0.12 -12.52
CA GLY A 53 -3.87 0.99 -11.63
C GLY A 53 -2.80 1.27 -10.59
N LYS A 54 -2.98 2.37 -9.86
CA LYS A 54 -2.13 2.76 -8.74
C LYS A 54 -3.00 3.21 -7.59
N VAL A 55 -2.69 2.75 -6.38
CA VAL A 55 -3.39 3.17 -5.16
C VAL A 55 -2.43 3.95 -4.27
N GLU A 56 -2.88 5.11 -3.81
CA GLU A 56 -2.30 5.72 -2.62
C GLU A 56 -3.03 5.16 -1.42
N ALA A 57 -2.28 4.58 -0.48
CA ALA A 57 -2.84 4.06 0.75
C ALA A 57 -2.02 4.53 1.95
N GLU A 58 -2.69 4.61 3.09
CA GLU A 58 -2.05 4.87 4.35
C GLU A 58 -2.48 3.83 5.39
N LEU A 59 -1.50 3.27 6.09
CA LEU A 59 -1.69 2.23 7.10
C LEU A 59 -1.29 2.78 8.46
N HIS A 60 -2.22 2.72 9.42
CA HIS A 60 -2.00 3.12 10.81
C HIS A 60 -2.13 1.91 11.72
N LEU A 61 -1.14 1.70 12.61
CA LEU A 61 -1.20 0.72 13.68
C LEU A 61 -1.80 1.38 14.92
N LEU A 62 -3.06 1.05 15.17
CA LEU A 62 -3.86 1.55 16.28
C LEU A 62 -4.06 0.48 17.35
N THR A 63 -4.34 0.92 18.57
CA THR A 63 -4.96 0.09 19.61
C THR A 63 -6.44 -0.14 19.30
N ALA A 64 -7.04 -1.14 19.96
CA ALA A 64 -8.47 -1.41 19.80
C ALA A 64 -9.33 -0.19 20.18
N GLU A 65 -8.99 0.50 21.27
CA GLU A 65 -9.72 1.70 21.73
C GLU A 65 -9.66 2.85 20.71
N GLU A 66 -8.50 3.08 20.08
CA GLU A 66 -8.34 4.10 19.04
C GLU A 66 -9.16 3.76 17.78
N ALA A 67 -9.18 2.48 17.38
CA ALA A 67 -9.94 2.03 16.21
C ALA A 67 -11.46 2.12 16.41
N GLU A 68 -11.96 1.91 17.62
CA GLU A 68 -13.39 2.07 17.95
C GLU A 68 -13.84 3.54 17.89
N LYS A 69 -12.94 4.48 18.22
CA LYS A 69 -13.22 5.93 18.16
C LYS A 69 -13.23 6.47 16.73
N SER A 70 -12.48 5.85 15.82
CA SER A 70 -12.41 6.25 14.40
C SER A 70 -12.49 5.03 13.47
N PRO A 71 -13.69 4.46 13.27
CA PRO A 71 -13.85 3.25 12.47
C PRO A 71 -13.71 3.53 10.97
N ALA A 72 -12.74 2.88 10.33
CA ALA A 72 -12.59 2.88 8.86
C ALA A 72 -13.51 1.83 8.19
N GLY A 73 -13.79 2.00 6.90
CA GLY A 73 -14.47 0.98 6.08
C GLY A 73 -16.00 0.89 6.21
N LEU A 74 -16.63 1.78 6.99
CA LEU A 74 -18.09 1.86 7.08
C LEU A 74 -18.75 2.69 5.95
N ALA A 75 -17.98 3.07 4.93
CA ALA A 75 -18.40 3.96 3.84
C ALA A 75 -19.03 5.29 4.32
N ARG A 76 -18.73 5.69 5.56
CA ARG A 76 -19.27 6.91 6.19
C ARG A 76 -18.41 8.12 5.89
N ASN A 77 -17.10 7.96 5.97
CA ASN A 77 -16.09 8.95 5.66
C ASN A 77 -14.87 8.24 5.05
N GLU A 78 -14.01 9.00 4.38
CA GLU A 78 -12.68 8.54 4.00
C GLU A 78 -11.89 8.17 5.28
N PRO A 79 -11.00 7.17 5.22
CA PRO A 79 -10.08 6.91 6.33
C PRO A 79 -9.11 8.10 6.49
N ASP A 80 -9.11 8.73 7.66
CA ASP A 80 -8.15 9.78 8.06
C ASP A 80 -6.74 9.24 8.41
#